data_AF-Q5GIW3-F1
#
_entry.id   AF-Q5GIW3-F1
#
_cell.length_a   1.000
_cell.length_b   1.000
_cell.length_c   1.000
_cell.angle_alpha   90.00
_cell.angle_beta   90.00
_cell.angle_gamma   90.00
#
_symmetry.space_group_name_H-M   'P 1'
#
loop_
_entity.id
_entity.type
_entity.pdbx_description
1 polymer ?
#
loop_
_entity_poly.entity_id
_entity_poly.type
_entity_poly.pdbx_seq_one_letter_code
_entity_poly.pdbx_strand_id
1 'polypeptide(L)'
;EATTKTAKFYSQLGINKVFTYTFEGSSDMVASATTPEQIFFSKARDNSIIDTSFSSSNGQKWSVFNNWINTTVSGDTGYSFAGFTCSHICPQMQLPLHFTFDNTTLEPTQMRSTDNQLIFKIRQYPEIGVSFQLGKNYKGNVEWLENQSGQGEFLLTTLQIHFGDSADVSFQLRAKLHLLTLPTSDKNIPMMNLTLGKIRLQKWEVKNQGPARVSYIVQDLGSVNVKLSTPRISLMQQQRQCTLNSSQKNRVVDLTK
;
A
#
# COMPACT_ATOMS: atom_id res chain seq x y z
N GLU A 1 6.82 -14.34 6.22
CA GLU A 1 7.37 -13.23 7.03
C GLU A 1 7.73 -12.06 6.13
N ALA A 2 7.96 -10.88 6.69
CA ALA A 2 8.40 -9.70 5.94
C ALA A 2 9.93 -9.64 5.92
N THR A 3 10.51 -9.45 4.74
CA THR A 3 11.96 -9.39 4.49
C THR A 3 12.31 -8.13 3.69
N THR A 4 13.59 -7.93 3.39
CA THR A 4 14.10 -6.82 2.57
C THR A 4 15.04 -7.36 1.50
N LYS A 5 15.03 -6.74 0.32
CA LYS A 5 16.00 -7.06 -0.74
C LYS A 5 17.38 -6.65 -0.30
N THR A 6 18.34 -7.55 -0.42
CA THR A 6 19.77 -7.30 -0.14
C THR A 6 20.53 -7.09 -1.44
N ALA A 7 21.45 -6.13 -1.48
CA ALA A 7 22.31 -5.92 -2.65
C ALA A 7 23.46 -6.93 -2.68
N LYS A 8 23.83 -7.38 -3.88
CA LYS A 8 25.11 -8.04 -4.14
C LYS A 8 26.19 -7.00 -4.40
N PHE A 9 27.34 -7.19 -3.77
CA PHE A 9 28.50 -6.32 -3.93
C PHE A 9 29.46 -6.86 -4.99
N TYR A 10 29.88 -5.97 -5.89
CA TYR A 10 30.88 -6.23 -6.90
C TYR A 10 31.96 -5.15 -6.85
N SER A 11 33.23 -5.57 -6.84
CA SER A 11 34.37 -4.64 -6.89
C SER A 11 35.18 -4.84 -8.16
N GLN A 12 35.37 -3.78 -8.92
CA GLN A 12 36.33 -3.74 -10.01
C GLN A 12 37.59 -3.02 -9.52
N LEU A 13 38.69 -3.76 -9.43
CA LEU A 13 39.99 -3.26 -8.98
C LEU A 13 40.84 -2.91 -10.21
N GLY A 14 41.22 -1.64 -10.32
CA GLY A 14 42.04 -1.08 -11.40
C GLY A 14 42.54 0.31 -10.99
N ILE A 15 43.04 1.11 -11.95
CA ILE A 15 43.51 2.49 -11.70
C ILE A 15 42.41 3.35 -11.05
N ASN A 16 41.16 3.14 -11.45
CA ASN A 16 39.98 3.66 -10.76
C ASN A 16 39.24 2.48 -10.14
N LYS A 17 39.03 2.50 -8.83
CA LYS A 17 38.24 1.47 -8.13
C LYS A 17 36.75 1.76 -8.31
N VAL A 18 35.97 0.75 -8.70
CA VAL A 18 34.52 0.88 -8.82
C VAL A 18 33.85 -0.15 -7.91
N PHE A 19 32.96 0.33 -7.04
CA PHE A 19 32.18 -0.47 -6.11
C PHE A 19 30.71 -0.40 -6.51
N THR A 20 30.14 -1.54 -6.85
CA THR A 20 28.77 -1.66 -7.35
C THR A 20 27.94 -2.51 -6.40
N TYR A 21 26.82 -1.96 -5.94
CA TYR A 21 25.80 -2.63 -5.16
C TYR A 21 24.57 -2.82 -6.03
N THR A 22 24.24 -4.07 -6.33
CA THR A 22 23.13 -4.42 -7.23
C THR A 22 22.05 -5.18 -6.48
N PHE A 23 20.85 -4.63 -6.41
CA PHE A 23 19.66 -5.38 -6.06
C PHE A 23 19.20 -6.16 -7.30
N GLU A 24 19.10 -7.48 -7.19
CA GLU A 24 18.76 -8.37 -8.31
C GLU A 24 17.36 -8.96 -8.13
N GLY A 25 16.73 -9.31 -9.26
CA GLY A 25 15.41 -9.96 -9.29
C GLY A 25 14.25 -9.02 -8.93
N SER A 26 13.04 -9.41 -9.32
CA SER A 26 11.83 -8.76 -8.83
C SER A 26 11.27 -9.56 -7.65
N SER A 27 10.66 -8.85 -6.71
CA SER A 27 10.05 -9.44 -5.52
C SER A 27 8.63 -8.93 -5.33
N ASP A 28 7.87 -9.56 -4.43
CA ASP A 28 6.51 -9.16 -4.10
C ASP A 28 6.42 -8.70 -2.65
N MET A 29 5.87 -7.50 -2.45
CA MET A 29 5.33 -7.03 -1.19
C MET A 29 3.82 -7.28 -1.21
N VAL A 30 3.33 -8.15 -0.34
CA VAL A 30 1.91 -8.48 -0.26
C VAL A 30 1.35 -7.96 1.07
N ALA A 31 0.43 -7.00 0.99
CA ALA A 31 -0.35 -6.56 2.14
C ALA A 31 -1.66 -7.34 2.17
N SER A 32 -1.82 -8.22 3.14
CA SER A 32 -3.02 -9.04 3.28
C SER A 32 -3.97 -8.44 4.30
N ALA A 33 -5.21 -8.21 3.91
CA ALA A 33 -6.26 -7.74 4.80
C ALA A 33 -6.46 -8.73 5.97
N THR A 34 -6.36 -8.22 7.20
CA THR A 34 -6.61 -8.99 8.42
C THR A 34 -7.97 -8.67 9.02
N THR A 35 -8.36 -7.39 9.01
CA THR A 35 -9.69 -6.96 9.42
C THR A 35 -10.16 -5.76 8.59
N PRO A 36 -11.44 -5.73 8.19
CA PRO A 36 -12.46 -6.77 8.38
C PRO A 36 -12.22 -8.00 7.50
N GLU A 37 -12.80 -9.15 7.85
CA GLU A 37 -12.71 -10.37 7.01
C GLU A 37 -13.57 -10.23 5.74
N GLN A 38 -14.63 -9.44 5.83
CA GLN A 38 -15.55 -9.19 4.72
C GLN A 38 -16.16 -7.78 4.84
N ILE A 39 -16.42 -7.16 3.69
CA ILE A 39 -17.00 -5.83 3.56
C ILE A 39 -18.35 -5.93 2.86
N PHE A 40 -19.34 -5.18 3.35
CA PHE A 40 -20.67 -5.08 2.75
C PHE A 40 -20.89 -3.71 2.13
N PHE A 41 -21.29 -3.68 0.86
CA PHE A 41 -21.75 -2.47 0.17
C PHE A 41 -23.25 -2.58 -0.12
N SER A 42 -24.02 -1.51 0.12
CA SER A 42 -25.46 -1.51 -0.09
C SER A 42 -26.03 -0.10 -0.18
N LYS A 43 -27.10 0.06 -0.98
CA LYS A 43 -27.79 1.35 -1.23
C LYS A 43 -28.17 2.15 0.04
N ALA A 44 -28.41 1.49 1.17
CA ALA A 44 -28.82 2.14 2.42
C ALA A 44 -27.67 2.52 3.36
N ARG A 45 -26.48 1.91 3.18
CA ARG A 45 -25.29 2.20 4.01
C ARG A 45 -24.42 3.32 3.42
N ASP A 46 -24.57 3.58 2.13
CA ASP A 46 -23.68 4.46 1.39
C ASP A 46 -24.19 5.90 1.29
N ASN A 47 -25.19 6.29 2.12
CA ASN A 47 -25.75 7.63 2.16
C ASN A 47 -25.59 8.25 3.57
N SER A 48 -24.68 9.22 3.67
CA SER A 48 -24.37 10.17 4.75
C SER A 48 -24.21 9.67 6.19
N ILE A 49 -23.02 9.89 6.76
CA ILE A 49 -22.75 10.22 8.18
C ILE A 49 -23.68 9.48 9.17
N ILE A 50 -23.37 8.25 9.62
CA ILE A 50 -23.90 7.71 10.89
C ILE A 50 -23.17 6.41 11.28
N ASP A 51 -22.67 6.45 12.51
CA ASP A 51 -22.47 5.39 13.50
C ASP A 51 -21.44 4.28 13.25
N THR A 52 -20.30 4.43 13.93
CA THR A 52 -19.19 3.48 14.08
C THR A 52 -19.53 2.26 14.97
N SER A 53 -20.77 2.09 15.42
CA SER A 53 -21.14 1.18 16.52
C SER A 53 -21.89 -0.08 16.11
N PHE A 54 -21.66 -0.69 14.94
CA PHE A 54 -22.31 -1.97 14.63
C PHE A 54 -21.44 -3.19 14.91
N SER A 55 -21.66 -3.81 16.08
CA SER A 55 -21.05 -5.07 16.49
C SER A 55 -21.62 -6.27 15.73
N SER A 56 -20.78 -7.28 15.51
CA SER A 56 -21.08 -8.54 14.86
C SER A 56 -22.14 -9.36 15.62
N SER A 57 -23.12 -9.94 14.93
CA SER A 57 -23.66 -11.24 15.37
C SER A 57 -22.75 -12.33 14.81
N ASN A 58 -22.30 -13.27 15.67
CA ASN A 58 -21.45 -14.43 15.35
C ASN A 58 -19.93 -14.21 15.17
N GLY A 59 -19.33 -13.16 15.77
CA GLY A 59 -17.87 -13.04 15.89
C GLY A 59 -17.08 -12.62 14.63
N GLN A 60 -17.74 -12.51 13.48
CA GLN A 60 -17.14 -11.97 12.25
C GLN A 60 -17.04 -10.44 12.31
N LYS A 61 -15.84 -9.86 12.15
CA LYS A 61 -15.64 -8.40 12.17
C LYS A 61 -15.96 -7.78 10.81
N TRP A 62 -16.85 -6.80 10.81
CA TRP A 62 -17.30 -6.04 9.63
C TRP A 62 -16.87 -4.57 9.75
N SER A 63 -16.59 -3.90 8.63
CA SER A 63 -16.33 -2.45 8.63
C SER A 63 -17.37 -1.68 7.82
N VAL A 64 -17.62 -0.44 8.25
CA VAL A 64 -18.31 0.59 7.48
C VAL A 64 -17.41 1.08 6.35
N PHE A 65 -18.06 1.58 5.30
CA PHE A 65 -17.52 2.32 4.15
C PHE A 65 -16.50 3.39 4.58
N ASN A 66 -15.39 3.50 3.84
CA ASN A 66 -14.33 4.52 4.01
C ASN A 66 -13.32 4.35 5.16
N ASN A 67 -13.26 3.21 5.85
CA ASN A 67 -12.15 2.95 6.78
C ASN A 67 -10.95 2.30 6.10
N TRP A 68 -9.75 2.56 6.64
CA TRP A 68 -8.55 1.83 6.24
C TRP A 68 -8.70 0.35 6.61
N ILE A 69 -8.37 -0.52 5.67
CA ILE A 69 -8.28 -1.96 5.90
C ILE A 69 -6.99 -2.21 6.67
N ASN A 70 -7.09 -2.91 7.80
CA ASN A 70 -5.89 -3.35 8.51
C ASN A 70 -5.23 -4.45 7.68
N THR A 71 -3.93 -4.29 7.44
CA THR A 71 -3.14 -5.24 6.65
C THR A 71 -1.97 -5.75 7.46
N THR A 72 -1.57 -6.99 7.17
CA THR A 72 -0.23 -7.50 7.53
C THR A 72 0.59 -7.61 6.27
N VAL A 73 1.79 -7.06 6.28
CA VAL A 73 2.69 -7.08 5.12
C VAL A 73 3.59 -8.32 5.20
N SER A 74 3.79 -8.97 4.06
CA SER A 74 4.67 -10.12 3.89
C SER A 74 5.46 -10.03 2.58
N GLY A 75 6.49 -10.88 2.44
CA GLY A 75 7.40 -10.87 1.30
C GLY A 75 8.47 -9.79 1.44
N ASP A 76 9.10 -9.40 0.34
CA ASP A 76 10.15 -8.38 0.37
C ASP A 76 9.52 -6.99 0.40
N THR A 77 9.57 -6.39 1.58
CA THR A 77 8.91 -5.13 1.89
C THR A 77 9.77 -3.92 1.58
N GLY A 78 11.02 -4.06 1.17
CA GLY A 78 11.88 -2.92 0.85
C GLY A 78 13.34 -3.30 0.59
N TYR A 79 14.26 -2.47 1.04
CA TYR A 79 15.70 -2.56 0.72
C TYR A 79 16.54 -2.56 2.00
N SER A 80 17.50 -3.47 2.07
CA SER A 80 18.57 -3.47 3.07
C SER A 80 19.84 -2.86 2.50
N PHE A 81 20.42 -1.94 3.26
CA PHE A 81 21.70 -1.31 2.94
C PHE A 81 22.84 -1.82 3.83
N ALA A 82 22.58 -2.90 4.59
CA ALA A 82 23.60 -3.56 5.38
C ALA A 82 24.77 -4.01 4.51
N GLY A 83 25.99 -3.76 4.99
CA GLY A 83 27.23 -4.12 4.27
C GLY A 83 27.69 -3.08 3.24
N PHE A 84 26.98 -1.96 3.07
CA PHE A 84 27.47 -0.86 2.24
C PHE A 84 28.63 -0.18 2.96
N THR A 85 29.84 -0.29 2.41
CA THR A 85 31.06 0.22 3.02
C THR A 85 31.75 1.28 2.17
N CYS A 86 32.46 2.17 2.85
CA CYS A 86 33.28 3.22 2.28
C CYS A 86 34.50 3.47 3.19
N SER A 87 35.63 3.86 2.61
CA SER A 87 36.94 3.89 3.30
C SER A 87 37.47 5.28 3.67
N HIS A 88 37.15 6.34 2.91
CA HIS A 88 37.72 7.67 3.14
C HIS A 88 36.66 8.78 3.03
N ILE A 89 36.41 9.29 1.82
CA ILE A 89 35.42 10.32 1.56
C ILE A 89 34.16 9.61 1.08
N CYS A 90 33.16 9.57 1.97
CA CYS A 90 31.93 8.83 1.79
C CYS A 90 30.81 9.80 1.41
N PRO A 91 30.39 9.82 0.14
CA PRO A 91 29.26 10.64 -0.27
C PRO A 91 27.97 10.09 0.35
N GLN A 92 27.04 10.99 0.65
CA GLN A 92 25.68 10.60 1.03
C GLN A 92 24.93 10.09 -0.21
N MET A 93 24.28 8.93 -0.10
CA MET A 93 23.47 8.36 -1.17
C MET A 93 22.09 9.02 -1.17
N GLN A 94 21.70 9.56 -2.33
CA GLN A 94 20.35 10.03 -2.61
C GLN A 94 19.73 9.03 -3.57
N LEU A 95 18.87 8.13 -3.08
CA LEU A 95 18.35 7.00 -3.85
C LEU A 95 16.86 7.26 -4.15
N PRO A 96 16.52 7.78 -5.35
CA PRO A 96 15.14 8.00 -5.73
C PRO A 96 14.43 6.66 -5.93
N LEU A 97 13.24 6.54 -5.36
CA LEU A 97 12.33 5.43 -5.59
C LEU A 97 11.17 5.94 -6.43
N HIS A 98 10.92 5.27 -7.53
CA HIS A 98 9.79 5.55 -8.39
C HIS A 98 8.72 4.48 -8.19
N PHE A 99 7.46 4.90 -8.20
CA PHE A 99 6.32 4.00 -8.25
C PHE A 99 5.70 4.03 -9.64
N THR A 100 5.60 2.88 -10.28
CA THR A 100 4.83 2.72 -11.53
C THR A 100 3.52 2.03 -11.21
N PHE A 101 2.41 2.68 -11.55
CA PHE A 101 1.07 2.11 -11.39
C PHE A 101 0.83 0.92 -12.35
N ASP A 102 0.10 -0.09 -11.88
CA ASP A 102 -0.37 -1.20 -12.74
C ASP A 102 -1.72 -0.87 -13.40
N ASN A 103 -1.67 -0.54 -14.69
CA ASN A 103 -2.87 -0.22 -15.48
C ASN A 103 -3.64 -1.45 -16.00
N THR A 104 -3.10 -2.67 -15.78
CA THR A 104 -3.69 -3.91 -16.29
C THR A 104 -4.84 -4.40 -15.41
N THR A 105 -4.76 -4.19 -14.10
CA THR A 105 -5.78 -4.61 -13.13
C THR A 105 -6.63 -3.44 -12.63
N LEU A 106 -6.08 -2.23 -12.64
CA LEU A 106 -6.69 -1.03 -12.12
C LEU A 106 -6.82 0.07 -13.19
N GLU A 107 -7.85 0.89 -13.07
CA GLU A 107 -8.09 2.03 -13.95
C GLU A 107 -8.27 3.31 -13.13
N PRO A 108 -7.53 4.40 -13.39
CA PRO A 108 -7.70 5.65 -12.66
C PRO A 108 -9.09 6.24 -12.91
N THR A 109 -9.73 6.70 -11.85
CA THR A 109 -10.98 7.48 -11.93
C THR A 109 -10.70 8.96 -11.66
N GLN A 110 -11.72 9.81 -11.79
CA GLN A 110 -11.64 11.21 -11.34
C GLN A 110 -12.08 11.39 -9.88
N MET A 111 -12.42 10.30 -9.19
CA MET A 111 -12.93 10.34 -7.83
C MET A 111 -11.79 10.33 -6.80
N ARG A 112 -12.04 11.00 -5.68
CA ARG A 112 -11.12 11.08 -4.54
C ARG A 112 -11.83 10.54 -3.30
N SER A 113 -11.10 9.79 -2.48
CA SER A 113 -11.57 9.37 -1.16
C SER A 113 -11.66 10.55 -0.20
N THR A 114 -12.25 10.35 0.98
CA THR A 114 -12.27 11.33 2.08
C THR A 114 -10.87 11.85 2.46
N ASP A 115 -9.84 11.02 2.34
CA ASP A 115 -8.43 11.36 2.64
C ASP A 115 -7.68 11.88 1.40
N ASN A 116 -8.43 12.39 0.41
CA ASN A 116 -7.95 12.93 -0.86
C ASN A 116 -7.08 11.97 -1.71
N GLN A 117 -7.14 10.66 -1.46
CA GLN A 117 -6.46 9.66 -2.30
C GLN A 117 -7.26 9.40 -3.57
N LEU A 118 -6.56 9.24 -4.70
CA LEU A 118 -7.20 8.87 -5.96
C LEU A 118 -7.83 7.48 -5.84
N ILE A 119 -9.07 7.35 -6.31
CA ILE A 119 -9.75 6.07 -6.37
C ILE A 119 -9.50 5.44 -7.74
N PHE A 120 -9.06 4.19 -7.74
CA PHE A 120 -8.86 3.37 -8.93
C PHE A 120 -9.96 2.34 -9.03
N LYS A 121 -10.64 2.26 -10.17
CA LYS A 121 -11.63 1.23 -10.48
C LYS A 121 -10.94 -0.11 -10.67
N ILE A 122 -11.45 -1.15 -10.04
CA ILE A 122 -10.97 -2.52 -10.23
C ILE A 122 -11.60 -3.06 -11.51
N ARG A 123 -10.79 -3.39 -12.52
CA ARG A 123 -11.32 -3.76 -13.85
C ARG A 123 -12.19 -5.01 -13.83
N GLN A 124 -11.82 -6.00 -13.01
CA GLN A 124 -12.57 -7.25 -12.87
C GLN A 124 -13.95 -7.05 -12.20
N TYR A 125 -14.05 -6.06 -11.31
CA TYR A 125 -15.28 -5.73 -10.57
C TYR A 125 -15.51 -4.21 -10.64
N PRO A 126 -16.01 -3.70 -11.78
CA PRO A 126 -16.13 -2.26 -12.05
C PRO A 126 -17.00 -1.49 -11.06
N GLU A 127 -17.85 -2.19 -10.31
CA GLU A 127 -18.67 -1.64 -9.23
C GLU A 127 -17.82 -1.20 -8.04
N ILE A 128 -16.58 -1.68 -7.92
CA ILE A 128 -15.68 -1.44 -6.80
C ILE A 128 -14.43 -0.68 -7.24
N GLY A 129 -14.03 0.27 -6.39
CA GLY A 129 -12.78 0.96 -6.47
C GLY A 129 -11.88 0.68 -5.27
N VAL A 130 -10.60 0.99 -5.42
CA VAL A 130 -9.60 0.95 -4.36
C VAL A 130 -8.87 2.28 -4.33
N SER A 131 -8.70 2.85 -3.15
CA SER A 131 -7.68 3.86 -2.92
C SER A 131 -6.64 3.29 -1.97
N PHE A 132 -5.39 3.69 -2.11
CA PHE A 132 -4.30 3.17 -1.28
C PHE A 132 -3.26 4.23 -1.02
N GLN A 133 -2.40 3.97 -0.04
CA GLN A 133 -1.26 4.80 0.28
C GLN A 133 -0.10 3.92 0.74
N LEU A 134 1.09 4.25 0.25
CA LEU A 134 2.34 3.63 0.70
C LEU A 134 2.91 4.39 1.89
N GLY A 135 3.39 3.66 2.88
CA GLY A 135 4.16 4.20 3.99
C GLY A 135 5.62 3.79 3.84
N LYS A 136 6.55 4.69 4.09
CA LYS A 136 7.98 4.38 4.22
C LYS A 136 8.31 4.25 5.69
N ASN A 137 8.78 3.09 6.12
CA ASN A 137 9.32 2.87 7.45
C ASN A 137 10.85 2.92 7.39
N TYR A 138 11.43 3.91 8.07
CA TYR A 138 12.86 4.02 8.25
C TYR A 138 13.17 4.29 9.73
N LYS A 139 14.01 3.43 10.32
CA LYS A 139 14.36 3.50 11.75
C LYS A 139 13.15 3.50 12.69
N GLY A 140 12.09 2.77 12.34
CA GLY A 140 10.87 2.63 13.13
C GLY A 140 9.81 3.72 12.93
N ASN A 141 10.13 4.77 12.15
CA ASN A 141 9.18 5.84 11.85
C ASN A 141 8.51 5.60 10.49
N VAL A 142 7.18 5.51 10.50
CA VAL A 142 6.37 5.34 9.30
C VAL A 142 5.90 6.71 8.78
N GLU A 143 6.41 7.09 7.62
CA GLU A 143 5.99 8.27 6.88
C GLU A 143 5.01 7.85 5.77
N TRP A 144 3.75 8.30 5.83
CA TRP A 144 2.76 8.03 4.79
C TRP A 144 2.96 8.96 3.60
N LEU A 145 3.26 8.37 2.43
CA LEU A 145 3.65 9.10 1.22
C LEU A 145 2.41 9.52 0.42
N GLU A 146 2.45 10.69 -0.19
CA GLU A 146 1.34 11.14 -1.05
C GLU A 146 1.43 10.49 -2.43
N ASN A 147 0.31 9.92 -2.89
CA ASN A 147 0.21 9.40 -4.24
C ASN A 147 -0.04 10.56 -5.21
N GLN A 148 1.03 11.04 -5.83
CA GLN A 148 1.01 12.25 -6.66
C GLN A 148 0.45 12.05 -8.07
N SER A 149 0.36 10.82 -8.57
CA SER A 149 -0.15 10.55 -9.92
C SER A 149 -1.07 9.34 -10.00
N GLY A 150 -2.12 9.47 -10.80
CA GLY A 150 -2.98 8.37 -11.24
C GLY A 150 -2.56 7.72 -12.56
N GLN A 151 -1.51 8.24 -13.20
CA GLN A 151 -1.04 7.78 -14.51
C GLN A 151 0.48 7.63 -14.54
N GLY A 152 0.92 6.48 -15.03
CA GLY A 152 2.33 6.21 -15.31
C GLY A 152 3.21 6.02 -14.06
N GLU A 153 4.46 6.47 -14.18
CA GLU A 153 5.47 6.43 -13.14
C GLU A 153 5.60 7.81 -12.48
N PHE A 154 5.78 7.84 -11.16
CA PHE A 154 6.08 9.05 -10.41
C PHE A 154 7.16 8.81 -9.35
N LEU A 155 7.83 9.89 -8.92
CA LEU A 155 8.77 9.85 -7.79
C LEU A 155 7.99 9.59 -6.50
N LEU A 156 8.21 8.44 -5.88
CA LEU A 156 7.56 8.05 -4.63
C LEU A 156 8.22 8.74 -3.43
N THR A 157 9.55 8.66 -3.34
CA THR A 157 10.36 9.29 -2.28
C THR A 157 11.84 9.19 -2.65
N THR A 158 12.70 9.92 -1.95
CA THR A 158 14.16 9.78 -2.07
C THR A 158 14.72 9.32 -0.73
N LEU A 159 15.44 8.20 -0.73
CA LEU A 159 16.11 7.71 0.47
C LEU A 159 17.45 8.41 0.63
N GLN A 160 17.70 8.89 1.84
CA GLN A 160 18.98 9.47 2.24
C GLN A 160 19.73 8.44 3.10
N ILE A 161 20.63 7.71 2.47
CA ILE A 161 21.36 6.59 3.11
C ILE A 161 22.84 6.95 3.19
N HIS A 162 23.46 6.65 4.32
CA HIS A 162 24.91 6.78 4.52
C HIS A 162 25.57 5.40 4.44
N PHE A 163 26.83 5.37 4.02
CA PHE A 163 27.63 4.15 4.12
C PHE A 163 27.77 3.74 5.60
N GLY A 164 27.65 2.45 5.87
CA GLY A 164 27.62 1.91 7.23
C GLY A 164 26.25 1.95 7.90
N ASP A 165 25.21 2.55 7.29
CA ASP A 165 23.84 2.41 7.79
C ASP A 165 23.44 0.92 7.75
N SER A 166 23.10 0.36 8.90
CA SER A 166 22.53 -0.98 9.02
C SER A 166 21.00 -0.98 8.98
N ALA A 167 20.39 0.20 8.85
CA ALA A 167 18.95 0.35 8.92
C ALA A 167 18.28 -0.05 7.59
N ASP A 168 17.37 -1.01 7.69
CA ASP A 168 16.50 -1.38 6.60
C ASP A 168 15.44 -0.31 6.34
N VAL A 169 15.12 -0.10 5.07
CA VAL A 169 13.94 0.65 4.65
C VAL A 169 12.90 -0.35 4.23
N SER A 170 11.73 -0.34 4.88
CA SER A 170 10.58 -1.15 4.50
C SER A 170 9.39 -0.28 4.15
N PHE A 171 8.50 -0.80 3.31
CA PHE A 171 7.26 -0.16 2.92
C PHE A 171 6.08 -0.81 3.62
N GLN A 172 5.08 0.00 3.91
CA GLN A 172 3.78 -0.40 4.38
C GLN A 172 2.72 0.00 3.36
N LEU A 173 1.57 -0.65 3.40
CA LEU A 173 0.47 -0.38 2.49
C LEU A 173 -0.83 -0.37 3.28
N ARG A 174 -1.55 0.75 3.18
CA ARG A 174 -2.95 0.85 3.63
C ARG A 174 -3.85 1.09 2.43
N ALA A 175 -5.05 0.52 2.46
CA ALA A 175 -6.01 0.63 1.38
C ALA A 175 -7.45 0.79 1.91
N LYS A 176 -8.31 1.39 1.09
CA LYS A 176 -9.76 1.47 1.28
C LYS A 176 -10.44 0.93 0.03
N LEU A 177 -11.54 0.21 0.23
CA LEU A 177 -12.41 -0.20 -0.87
C LEU A 177 -13.62 0.74 -0.93
N HIS A 178 -14.05 1.04 -2.15
CA HIS A 178 -15.09 2.03 -2.46
C HIS A 178 -16.13 1.41 -3.38
N LEU A 179 -17.39 1.80 -3.22
CA LEU A 179 -18.45 1.48 -4.16
C LEU A 179 -18.50 2.61 -5.18
N LEU A 180 -18.38 2.28 -6.46
CA LEU A 180 -18.41 3.24 -7.55
C LEU A 180 -19.79 3.31 -8.19
N THR A 181 -20.44 2.16 -8.31
CA THR A 181 -21.80 2.05 -8.86
C THR A 181 -22.64 1.17 -7.95
N LEU A 182 -23.91 1.56 -7.78
CA LEU A 182 -24.84 0.79 -6.98
C LEU A 182 -25.06 -0.60 -7.61
N PRO A 183 -25.02 -1.68 -6.81
CA PRO A 183 -25.28 -3.01 -7.32
C PRO A 183 -26.74 -3.17 -7.73
N THR A 184 -26.96 -3.81 -8.88
CA THR A 184 -28.30 -4.13 -9.40
C THR A 184 -28.81 -5.50 -8.95
N SER A 185 -27.94 -6.30 -8.33
CA SER A 185 -28.24 -7.62 -7.76
C SER A 185 -27.26 -7.93 -6.64
N ASP A 186 -27.62 -8.86 -5.76
CA ASP A 186 -26.71 -9.34 -4.72
C ASP A 186 -25.53 -10.10 -5.34
N LYS A 187 -24.31 -9.78 -4.94
CA LYS A 187 -23.08 -10.34 -5.52
C LYS A 187 -22.03 -10.53 -4.45
N ASN A 188 -21.49 -11.75 -4.35
CA ASN A 188 -20.35 -12.05 -3.50
C ASN A 188 -19.08 -12.10 -4.35
N ILE A 189 -18.09 -11.30 -3.96
CA ILE A 189 -16.77 -11.22 -4.56
C ILE A 189 -15.80 -11.90 -3.60
N PRO A 190 -15.08 -12.94 -4.04
CA PRO A 190 -14.08 -13.61 -3.20
C PRO A 190 -12.90 -12.67 -2.91
N MET A 191 -11.98 -13.11 -2.04
CA MET A 191 -10.71 -12.39 -1.86
C MET A 191 -9.96 -12.31 -3.19
N MET A 192 -9.37 -11.15 -3.46
CA MET A 192 -8.62 -10.87 -4.67
C MET A 192 -7.17 -10.54 -4.32
N ASN A 193 -6.24 -10.93 -5.18
CA ASN A 193 -4.87 -10.44 -5.14
C ASN A 193 -4.71 -9.35 -6.20
N LEU A 194 -4.85 -8.10 -5.78
CA LEU A 194 -4.74 -6.93 -6.64
C LEU A 194 -3.29 -6.48 -6.72
N THR A 195 -2.72 -6.45 -7.91
CA THR A 195 -1.43 -5.79 -8.14
C THR A 195 -1.67 -4.29 -8.27
N LEU A 196 -1.10 -3.49 -7.37
CA LEU A 196 -1.31 -2.04 -7.37
C LEU A 196 -0.28 -1.31 -8.26
N GLY A 197 0.92 -1.89 -8.39
CA GLY A 197 2.02 -1.32 -9.12
C GLY A 197 3.36 -1.89 -8.66
N LYS A 198 4.43 -1.17 -8.95
CA LYS A 198 5.81 -1.57 -8.63
C LYS A 198 6.66 -0.40 -8.17
N ILE A 199 7.48 -0.62 -7.17
CA ILE A 199 8.50 0.31 -6.68
C ILE A 199 9.83 -0.07 -7.33
N ARG A 200 10.53 0.91 -7.89
CA ARG A 200 11.86 0.73 -8.48
C ARG A 200 12.83 1.76 -7.93
N LEU A 201 13.99 1.29 -7.46
CA LEU A 201 15.10 2.15 -7.08
C LEU A 201 15.85 2.60 -8.33
N GLN A 202 15.99 3.92 -8.50
CA GLN A 202 16.74 4.49 -9.61
C GLN A 202 18.25 4.34 -9.36
N LYS A 203 18.98 4.11 -10.45
CA LYS A 203 20.44 4.01 -10.39
C LYS A 203 21.01 5.30 -9.82
N TRP A 204 21.83 5.19 -8.79
CA TRP A 204 22.63 6.26 -8.26
C TRP A 204 24.11 5.96 -8.50
N GLU A 205 24.86 6.97 -8.90
CA GLU A 205 26.27 6.84 -9.20
C GLU A 205 27.02 8.10 -8.82
N VAL A 206 28.20 7.90 -8.25
CA VAL A 206 29.13 8.97 -7.93
C VAL A 206 30.53 8.53 -8.34
N LYS A 207 31.26 9.41 -9.02
CA LYS A 207 32.57 9.10 -9.61
C LYS A 207 33.70 9.78 -8.88
N ASN A 208 34.89 9.17 -8.93
CA ASN A 208 36.17 9.76 -8.52
C ASN A 208 36.15 10.40 -7.12
N GLN A 209 35.57 9.69 -6.15
CA GLN A 209 35.44 10.16 -4.78
C GLN A 209 36.76 10.03 -4.02
N GLY A 210 37.19 11.17 -3.48
CA GLY A 210 38.38 11.32 -2.66
C GLY A 210 39.70 11.01 -3.36
N PRO A 211 40.81 10.99 -2.60
CA PRO A 211 42.16 10.86 -3.15
C PRO A 211 42.40 9.52 -3.84
N ALA A 212 41.69 8.46 -3.42
CA ALA A 212 41.75 7.13 -4.02
C ALA A 212 40.89 6.99 -5.30
N ARG A 213 40.22 8.06 -5.76
CA ARG A 213 39.37 8.10 -6.97
C ARG A 213 38.39 6.93 -7.08
N VAL A 214 37.70 6.62 -5.99
CA VAL A 214 36.75 5.51 -5.93
C VAL A 214 35.41 5.94 -6.50
N SER A 215 34.79 5.12 -7.33
CA SER A 215 33.43 5.35 -7.81
C SER A 215 32.47 4.36 -7.15
N TYR A 216 31.28 4.82 -6.78
CA TYR A 216 30.23 4.00 -6.18
C TYR A 216 29.00 3.99 -7.08
N ILE A 217 28.42 2.82 -7.26
CA ILE A 217 27.20 2.60 -8.04
C ILE A 217 26.23 1.81 -7.17
N VAL A 218 25.00 2.30 -7.06
CA VAL A 218 23.88 1.58 -6.43
C VAL A 218 22.77 1.47 -7.45
N GLN A 219 22.29 0.26 -7.71
CA GLN A 219 21.30 0.02 -8.75
C GLN A 219 20.36 -1.12 -8.38
N ASP A 220 19.14 -1.08 -8.92
CA ASP A 220 18.17 -2.16 -8.86
C ASP A 220 17.83 -2.62 -10.29
N LEU A 221 18.12 -3.88 -10.57
CA LEU A 221 17.83 -4.51 -11.86
C LEU A 221 16.44 -5.16 -11.90
N GLY A 222 15.69 -5.11 -10.81
CA GLY A 222 14.31 -5.57 -10.75
C GLY A 222 13.37 -4.50 -10.22
N SER A 223 12.44 -4.94 -9.37
CA SER A 223 11.43 -4.09 -8.73
C SER A 223 10.82 -4.80 -7.52
N VAL A 224 10.18 -4.04 -6.65
CA VAL A 224 9.29 -4.57 -5.61
C VAL A 224 7.86 -4.37 -6.09
N ASN A 225 7.16 -5.44 -6.45
CA ASN A 225 5.75 -5.37 -6.84
C ASN A 225 4.89 -5.21 -5.60
N VAL A 226 3.95 -4.27 -5.63
CA VAL A 226 3.05 -3.98 -4.51
C VAL A 226 1.71 -4.63 -4.78
N LYS A 227 1.30 -5.53 -3.88
CA LYS A 227 0.04 -6.28 -3.99
C LYS A 227 -0.81 -6.11 -2.75
N LEU A 228 -2.13 -6.08 -2.95
CA LEU A 228 -3.14 -6.08 -1.90
C LEU A 228 -3.96 -7.36 -2.01
N SER A 229 -3.94 -8.20 -0.97
CA SER A 229 -4.95 -9.26 -0.81
C SER A 229 -6.16 -8.69 -0.10
N THR A 230 -7.27 -8.52 -0.83
CA THR A 230 -8.50 -7.90 -0.32
C THR A 230 -9.26 -8.82 0.63
N PRO A 231 -10.10 -8.28 1.52
CA PRO A 231 -11.12 -9.08 2.17
C PRO A 231 -12.18 -9.53 1.16
N ARG A 232 -13.10 -10.40 1.59
CA ARG A 232 -14.28 -10.74 0.80
C ARG A 232 -15.20 -9.53 0.69
N ILE A 233 -15.96 -9.41 -0.39
CA ILE A 233 -16.88 -8.29 -0.58
C ILE A 233 -18.27 -8.84 -0.90
N SER A 234 -19.30 -8.28 -0.29
CA SER A 234 -20.69 -8.56 -0.61
C SER A 234 -21.39 -7.27 -1.02
N LEU A 235 -21.87 -7.26 -2.25
CA LEU A 235 -22.74 -6.22 -2.77
C LEU A 235 -24.18 -6.66 -2.51
N MET A 236 -24.98 -5.78 -1.93
CA MET A 236 -26.39 -6.04 -1.64
C MET A 236 -27.26 -4.98 -2.32
N GLN A 237 -28.25 -5.44 -3.09
CA GLN A 237 -29.21 -4.59 -3.78
C GLN A 237 -30.22 -3.97 -2.81
N GLN A 238 -30.71 -4.75 -1.83
CA GLN A 238 -31.78 -4.34 -0.93
C GLN A 238 -31.30 -3.65 0.35
N GLN A 239 -32.05 -2.62 0.75
CA GLN A 239 -32.06 -2.11 2.11
C GLN A 239 -32.55 -3.23 3.03
N ARG A 240 -31.80 -3.58 4.10
CA ARG A 240 -32.38 -4.43 5.15
C ARG A 240 -33.64 -3.71 5.63
N GLN A 241 -34.81 -4.28 5.34
CA GLN A 241 -36.05 -3.81 5.94
C GLN A 241 -35.90 -4.06 7.45
N CYS A 242 -35.80 -2.98 8.23
CA CYS A 242 -36.02 -3.06 9.66
C CYS A 242 -37.47 -3.50 9.84
N THR A 243 -37.70 -4.80 10.06
CA THR A 243 -39.00 -5.28 10.49
C THR A 243 -39.16 -4.81 11.93
N LEU A 244 -39.93 -3.75 12.14
CA LEU A 244 -40.48 -3.44 13.46
C LEU A 244 -41.31 -4.66 13.86
N ASN A 245 -40.80 -5.42 14.82
CA ASN A 245 -41.54 -6.54 15.38
C ASN A 245 -42.72 -5.95 16.17
N SER A 246 -43.90 -5.92 15.56
CA SER A 246 -45.14 -5.33 16.11
C SER A 246 -45.68 -6.06 17.35
N SER A 247 -44.94 -7.06 17.85
CA SER A 247 -45.23 -7.79 19.08
C SER A 247 -44.79 -7.05 20.35
N GLN A 248 -44.05 -5.93 20.26
CA GLN A 248 -43.76 -5.11 21.42
C GLN A 248 -44.94 -4.19 21.76
N LYS A 249 -45.51 -4.39 22.95
CA LYS A 249 -46.54 -3.51 23.53
C LYS A 249 -45.99 -2.09 23.67
N ASN A 250 -46.83 -1.10 23.35
CA ASN A 250 -46.57 0.32 23.57
C ASN A 250 -45.93 0.53 24.97
N ARG A 251 -44.70 1.05 25.02
CA ARG A 251 -44.12 1.59 26.25
C ARG A 251 -44.60 3.02 26.39
N VAL A 252 -45.35 3.28 27.46
CA VAL A 252 -45.63 4.65 27.91
C VAL A 252 -44.31 5.24 28.39
N VAL A 253 -43.92 6.37 27.81
CA VAL A 253 -42.76 7.14 28.24
C VAL A 253 -43.31 8.35 28.97
N ASP A 254 -43.15 8.36 30.30
CA ASP A 254 -43.48 9.54 31.10
C ASP A 254 -42.45 10.63 30.84
N LEU A 255 -42.90 11.73 30.26
CA LEU A 255 -42.10 12.94 30.12
C LEU A 255 -42.12 13.66 31.47
N THR A 256 -41.04 13.54 32.24
CA THR A 256 -40.79 14.42 33.38
C THR A 256 -40.55 15.84 32.87
N LYS A 257 -41.39 16.76 33.33
CA LYS A 257 -41.36 18.19 33.03
C LYS A 257 -40.13 18.88 33.63
#